data_AF-A0A2S8FR00-F1
#
_entry.id   AF-A0A2S8FR00-F1
#
_cell.length_a   1.000
_cell.length_b   1.000
_cell.length_c   1.000
_cell.angle_alpha   90.00
_cell.angle_beta   90.00
_cell.angle_gamma   90.00
#
_symmetry.space_group_name_H-M   'P 1'
#
loop_
_entity.id
_entity.type
_entity.pdbx_description
1 polymer ?
#
loop_
_entity_poly.entity_id
_entity_poly.type
_entity_poly.pdbx_seq_one_letter_code
_entity_poly.pdbx_strand_id
1 'polypeptide(L)'
;MTQNGSETYRWILDNTEYMLETPDEAFDWVFMLTDNDWQLLVAHWDERAVHAKEALAYIVCEGPSRQSRDMLLRALRDQDRHVVAQAAESLKSQRELDGEDFLPLDVQSDELIRAYLKDGEWS
;
A
#
# COMPACT_ATOMS: atom_id res chain seq x y z
N MET A 1 -25.64 0.66 -7.83
CA MET A 1 -24.44 1.03 -8.60
C MET A 1 -23.61 -0.24 -8.76
N THR A 2 -23.20 -0.53 -9.99
CA THR A 2 -22.59 -1.81 -10.39
C THR A 2 -21.38 -2.16 -9.54
N GLN A 3 -21.39 -3.39 -9.05
CA GLN A 3 -20.33 -4.06 -8.31
C GLN A 3 -19.06 -4.15 -9.18
N ASN A 4 -18.18 -3.16 -9.13
CA ASN A 4 -17.00 -3.20 -9.99
C ASN A 4 -15.81 -3.96 -9.38
N GLY A 5 -15.85 -4.35 -8.09
CA GLY A 5 -14.82 -5.18 -7.45
C GLY A 5 -15.40 -6.44 -6.83
N SER A 6 -14.51 -7.39 -6.49
CA SER A 6 -14.85 -8.65 -5.83
C SER A 6 -15.44 -8.43 -4.43
N GLU A 7 -15.84 -9.52 -3.77
CA GLU A 7 -16.17 -9.49 -2.34
C GLU A 7 -14.96 -9.05 -1.51
N THR A 8 -13.77 -9.58 -1.82
CA THR A 8 -12.50 -9.20 -1.20
C THR A 8 -12.24 -7.70 -1.27
N TYR A 9 -12.36 -7.11 -2.46
CA TYR A 9 -12.16 -5.68 -2.64
C TYR A 9 -13.09 -4.84 -1.77
N ARG A 10 -14.37 -5.22 -1.73
CA ARG A 10 -15.38 -4.51 -0.92
C ARG A 10 -15.10 -4.67 0.56
N TRP A 11 -14.77 -5.88 1.01
CA TRP A 11 -14.40 -6.12 2.40
C TRP A 11 -13.21 -5.24 2.81
N ILE A 12 -12.18 -5.16 1.96
CA ILE A 12 -11.01 -4.32 2.24
C ILE A 12 -11.43 -2.85 2.40
N LEU A 13 -12.23 -2.31 1.48
CA LEU A 13 -12.64 -0.91 1.56
C LEU A 13 -13.53 -0.59 2.76
N ASP A 14 -14.45 -1.50 3.08
CA ASP A 14 -15.40 -1.32 4.18
C ASP A 14 -14.74 -1.43 5.57
N ASN A 15 -13.52 -1.99 5.66
CA ASN A 15 -12.83 -2.25 6.92
C ASN A 15 -11.53 -1.45 7.12
N THR A 16 -11.26 -0.44 6.30
CA THR A 16 -10.00 0.33 6.37
C THR A 16 -9.70 0.97 7.73
N GLU A 17 -10.71 1.29 8.53
CA GLU A 17 -10.53 1.84 9.88
C GLU A 17 -9.92 0.84 10.88
N TYR A 18 -10.11 -0.47 10.67
CA TYR A 18 -9.64 -1.51 11.59
C TYR A 18 -8.27 -2.09 11.21
N MET A 19 -7.83 -1.87 9.96
CA MET A 19 -6.63 -2.52 9.40
C MET A 19 -5.33 -2.11 10.07
N LEU A 20 -5.25 -0.90 10.62
CA LEU A 20 -4.06 -0.44 11.32
C LEU A 20 -3.97 -1.05 12.74
N GLU A 21 -5.09 -1.48 13.32
CA GLU A 21 -5.15 -2.06 14.66
C GLU A 21 -5.06 -3.59 14.64
N THR A 22 -5.70 -4.22 13.66
CA THR A 22 -5.78 -5.68 13.50
C THR A 22 -5.48 -6.09 12.04
N PRO A 23 -4.22 -5.96 11.59
CA PRO A 23 -3.87 -6.15 10.19
C PRO A 23 -3.90 -7.60 9.72
N ASP A 24 -3.73 -8.57 10.62
CA ASP A 24 -3.59 -10.00 10.26
C ASP A 24 -4.76 -10.50 9.40
N GLU A 25 -6.00 -10.15 9.77
CA GLU A 25 -7.18 -10.52 8.97
C GLU A 25 -7.14 -9.86 7.59
N ALA A 26 -6.74 -8.58 7.53
CA ALA A 26 -6.67 -7.86 6.28
C ALA A 26 -5.60 -8.42 5.32
N PHE A 27 -4.50 -8.97 5.85
CA PHE A 27 -3.47 -9.62 5.05
C PHE A 27 -4.02 -10.83 4.30
N ASP A 28 -4.84 -11.67 4.94
CA ASP A 28 -5.50 -12.80 4.28
C ASP A 28 -6.37 -12.34 3.09
N TRP A 29 -7.09 -11.22 3.27
CA TRP A 29 -7.89 -10.64 2.18
C TRP A 29 -7.02 -10.09 1.05
N VAL A 30 -5.85 -9.51 1.33
CA VAL A 30 -4.95 -9.01 0.28
C VAL A 30 -4.53 -10.14 -0.68
N PHE A 31 -4.28 -11.35 -0.17
CA PHE A 31 -3.95 -12.51 -1.01
C PHE A 31 -5.11 -12.99 -1.90
N MET A 32 -6.35 -12.63 -1.57
CA MET A 32 -7.54 -12.99 -2.35
C MET A 32 -7.93 -11.92 -3.38
N LEU A 33 -7.17 -10.83 -3.51
CA LEU A 33 -7.44 -9.79 -4.49
C LEU A 33 -7.20 -10.31 -5.91
N THR A 34 -8.17 -10.05 -6.78
CA THR A 34 -8.04 -10.33 -8.21
C THR A 34 -7.27 -9.22 -8.92
N ASP A 35 -6.76 -9.48 -10.12
CA ASP A 35 -6.10 -8.44 -10.95
C ASP A 35 -7.00 -7.21 -11.17
N ASN A 36 -8.32 -7.41 -11.32
CA ASN A 36 -9.28 -6.33 -11.44
C ASN A 36 -9.38 -5.51 -10.14
N ASP A 37 -9.30 -6.16 -8.98
CA ASP A 37 -9.35 -5.46 -7.70
C ASP A 37 -8.12 -4.57 -7.49
N TRP A 38 -6.93 -5.06 -7.84
CA TRP A 38 -5.70 -4.26 -7.85
C TRP A 38 -5.83 -3.03 -8.75
N GLN A 39 -6.42 -3.19 -9.93
CA GLN A 39 -6.66 -2.06 -10.85
C GLN A 39 -7.61 -1.02 -10.23
N LEU A 40 -8.66 -1.44 -9.53
CA LEU A 40 -9.61 -0.53 -8.85
C LEU A 40 -8.98 0.17 -7.65
N LEU A 41 -8.11 -0.52 -6.91
CA LEU A 41 -7.35 0.07 -5.81
C LEU A 41 -6.51 1.25 -6.32
N VAL A 42 -5.83 1.09 -7.45
CA VAL A 42 -5.06 2.18 -8.07
C VAL A 42 -5.97 3.24 -8.70
N ALA A 43 -6.98 2.85 -9.47
CA ALA A 43 -7.80 3.77 -10.26
C ALA A 43 -8.56 4.81 -9.42
N HIS A 44 -9.05 4.40 -8.25
CA HIS A 44 -9.82 5.27 -7.35
C HIS A 44 -8.98 5.87 -6.22
N TRP A 45 -7.64 5.83 -6.31
CA TRP A 45 -6.76 6.23 -5.21
C TRP A 45 -7.09 7.64 -4.69
N ASP A 46 -7.24 8.60 -5.60
CA ASP A 46 -7.42 10.00 -5.26
C ASP A 46 -8.80 10.32 -4.64
N GLU A 47 -9.77 9.41 -4.77
CA GLU A 47 -11.11 9.55 -4.20
C GLU A 47 -11.18 9.11 -2.73
N ARG A 48 -10.15 8.43 -2.23
CA ARG A 48 -10.14 7.84 -0.88
C ARG A 48 -9.71 8.84 0.19
N ALA A 49 -10.30 8.68 1.38
CA ALA A 49 -9.88 9.41 2.57
C ALA A 49 -8.44 9.05 2.97
N VAL A 50 -7.76 9.98 3.66
CA VAL A 50 -6.35 9.83 4.07
C VAL A 50 -6.13 8.56 4.89
N HIS A 51 -6.95 8.29 5.92
CA HIS A 51 -6.83 7.10 6.75
C HIS A 51 -6.94 5.80 5.92
N ALA A 52 -7.84 5.78 4.93
CA ALA A 52 -8.02 4.61 4.06
C ALA A 52 -6.80 4.39 3.16
N LYS A 53 -6.20 5.48 2.65
CA LYS A 53 -4.95 5.41 1.89
C LYS A 53 -3.78 4.88 2.72
N GLU A 54 -3.64 5.36 3.95
CA GLU A 54 -2.61 4.90 4.89
C GLU A 54 -2.79 3.41 5.22
N ALA A 55 -3.99 2.99 5.62
CA ALA A 55 -4.33 1.59 5.86
C ALA A 55 -4.03 0.70 4.65
N LEU A 56 -4.43 1.13 3.46
CA LEU A 56 -4.14 0.39 2.23
C LEU A 56 -2.64 0.32 1.94
N ALA A 57 -1.89 1.42 2.11
CA ALA A 57 -0.45 1.42 1.93
C ALA A 57 0.27 0.50 2.92
N TYR A 58 -0.31 0.27 4.10
CA TYR A 58 0.17 -0.73 5.04
C TYR A 58 -0.12 -2.14 4.55
N ILE A 59 -1.38 -2.51 4.33
CA ILE A 59 -1.73 -3.93 4.14
C ILE A 59 -1.30 -4.50 2.80
N VAL A 60 -1.21 -3.69 1.74
CA VAL A 60 -0.90 -4.22 0.41
C VAL A 60 0.55 -4.69 0.29
N CYS A 61 1.43 -4.34 1.23
CA CYS A 61 2.82 -4.81 1.22
C CYS A 61 2.92 -6.34 1.40
N GLU A 62 1.95 -6.96 2.05
CA GLU A 62 1.86 -8.42 2.21
C GLU A 62 1.38 -9.12 0.93
N GLY A 63 0.82 -8.37 -0.02
CA GLY A 63 0.43 -8.91 -1.31
C GLY A 63 1.61 -9.19 -2.24
N PRO A 64 1.35 -9.78 -3.42
CA PRO A 64 2.41 -10.04 -4.39
C PRO A 64 3.09 -8.73 -4.83
N SER A 65 4.42 -8.65 -4.69
CA SER A 65 5.18 -7.42 -4.85
C SER A 65 5.01 -6.72 -6.18
N ARG A 66 4.77 -7.47 -7.26
CA ARG A 66 4.50 -6.86 -8.57
C ARG A 66 3.18 -6.07 -8.57
N GLN A 67 2.14 -6.57 -7.93
CA GLN A 67 0.82 -5.97 -7.89
C GLN A 67 0.76 -4.81 -6.89
N SER A 68 1.32 -5.00 -5.69
CA SER A 68 1.32 -3.98 -4.65
C SER A 68 2.20 -2.78 -4.97
N ARG A 69 3.28 -2.98 -5.74
CA ARG A 69 4.25 -1.95 -6.07
C ARG A 69 3.63 -0.71 -6.70
N ASP A 70 2.76 -0.85 -7.71
CA ASP A 70 2.20 0.32 -8.40
C ASP A 70 1.38 1.18 -7.43
N MET A 71 0.68 0.53 -6.50
CA MET A 71 -0.07 1.18 -5.45
C MET A 71 0.83 1.84 -4.40
N LEU A 72 1.88 1.16 -3.94
CA LEU A 72 2.85 1.72 -3.00
C LEU A 72 3.62 2.89 -3.60
N LEU A 73 4.00 2.82 -4.88
CA LEU A 73 4.60 3.94 -5.61
C LEU A 73 3.64 5.12 -5.80
N ARG A 74 2.33 4.86 -5.88
CA ARG A 74 1.31 5.91 -5.88
C ARG A 74 1.20 6.54 -4.50
N ALA A 75 1.17 5.75 -3.44
CA ALA A 75 1.10 6.20 -2.06
C ALA A 75 2.35 7.00 -1.62
N LEU A 76 3.54 6.60 -2.08
CA LEU A 76 4.80 7.33 -1.85
C LEU A 76 4.80 8.75 -2.46
N ARG A 77 3.90 9.02 -3.38
CA ARG A 77 3.72 10.33 -4.05
C ARG A 77 2.43 11.04 -3.60
N ASP A 78 1.80 10.57 -2.53
CA ASP A 78 0.61 11.20 -1.98
C ASP A 78 0.95 12.57 -1.35
N GLN A 79 -0.07 13.39 -1.14
CA GLN A 79 0.08 14.71 -0.52
C GLN A 79 0.14 14.62 1.01
N ASP A 80 -0.43 13.56 1.58
CA ASP A 80 -0.41 13.34 3.02
C ASP A 80 0.86 12.61 3.47
N ARG A 81 1.59 13.22 4.41
CA ARG A 81 2.85 12.68 4.93
C ARG A 81 2.73 11.31 5.59
N HIS A 82 1.58 10.99 6.20
CA HIS A 82 1.38 9.72 6.90
C HIS A 82 1.27 8.58 5.88
N VAL A 83 0.54 8.83 4.80
CA VAL A 83 0.44 7.92 3.65
C VAL A 83 1.82 7.70 3.01
N VAL A 84 2.60 8.77 2.81
CA VAL A 84 3.95 8.67 2.23
C VAL A 84 4.90 7.89 3.14
N ALA A 85 4.89 8.17 4.44
CA ALA A 85 5.72 7.47 5.42
C ALA A 85 5.38 5.98 5.48
N GLN A 86 4.09 5.64 5.54
CA GLN A 86 3.64 4.25 5.54
C GLN A 86 4.05 3.54 4.26
N ALA A 87 3.91 4.17 3.10
CA ALA A 87 4.36 3.59 1.82
C ALA A 87 5.87 3.37 1.77
N ALA A 88 6.67 4.27 2.36
CA ALA A 88 8.12 4.12 2.43
C ALA A 88 8.52 2.92 3.30
N GLU A 89 7.90 2.74 4.47
CA GLU A 89 8.12 1.58 5.34
C GLU A 89 7.69 0.28 4.66
N SER A 90 6.51 0.26 4.03
CA SER A 90 6.01 -0.88 3.26
C SER A 90 6.96 -1.29 2.13
N LEU A 91 7.46 -0.33 1.34
CA LEU A 91 8.43 -0.61 0.26
C LEU A 91 9.78 -1.10 0.78
N LYS A 92 10.23 -0.59 1.93
CA LYS A 92 11.44 -1.08 2.61
C LYS A 92 11.25 -2.52 3.07
N SER A 93 10.12 -2.82 3.71
CA SER A 93 9.78 -4.18 4.16
C SER A 93 9.73 -5.16 2.99
N GLN A 94 9.06 -4.81 1.89
CA GLN A 94 9.06 -5.65 0.68
C GLN A 94 10.47 -5.88 0.12
N ARG A 95 11.32 -4.85 0.10
CA ARG A 95 12.72 -4.99 -0.34
C ARG A 95 13.50 -5.96 0.55
N GLU A 96 13.28 -5.92 1.86
CA GLU A 96 13.93 -6.82 2.82
C GLU A 96 13.45 -8.27 2.65
N LEU A 97 12.16 -8.48 2.36
CA LEU A 97 11.56 -9.80 2.15
C LEU A 97 11.94 -10.43 0.80
N ASP A 98 11.83 -9.66 -0.29
CA ASP A 98 12.09 -10.15 -1.65
C ASP A 98 13.58 -10.25 -1.99
N GLY A 99 14.43 -9.49 -1.30
CA GLY A 99 15.87 -9.50 -1.51
C GLY A 99 16.27 -9.21 -2.96
N GLU A 100 16.86 -10.19 -3.64
CA GLU A 100 17.31 -10.07 -5.04
C GLU A 100 16.16 -10.02 -6.05
N ASP A 101 14.97 -10.50 -5.68
CA ASP A 101 13.78 -10.48 -6.54
C ASP A 101 13.06 -9.12 -6.51
N PHE A 102 13.47 -8.21 -5.62
CA PHE A 102 12.89 -6.88 -5.52
C PHE A 102 13.21 -6.03 -6.75
N LEU A 103 12.17 -5.56 -7.44
CA LEU A 103 12.34 -4.75 -8.64
C LEU A 103 13.00 -3.38 -8.31
N PRO A 104 14.06 -2.96 -9.02
CA PRO A 104 14.73 -1.69 -8.78
C PRO A 104 13.76 -0.50 -8.87
N LEU A 105 13.82 0.42 -7.90
CA LEU A 105 13.05 1.67 -7.93
C LEU A 105 13.73 2.71 -8.84
N ASP A 106 12.95 3.67 -9.34
CA ASP A 106 13.53 4.87 -9.92
C ASP A 106 14.27 5.69 -8.83
N VAL A 107 15.23 6.51 -9.27
CA VAL A 107 16.09 7.30 -8.36
C VAL A 107 15.26 8.17 -7.43
N GLN A 108 14.21 8.81 -7.95
CA GLN A 108 13.36 9.70 -7.17
C GLN A 108 12.62 8.96 -6.05
N SER A 109 12.10 7.76 -6.32
CA SER A 109 11.41 6.94 -5.34
C SER A 109 12.37 6.42 -4.27
N ASP A 110 13.60 6.03 -4.65
CA ASP A 110 14.63 5.62 -3.68
C ASP A 110 15.06 6.79 -2.78
N GLU A 111 15.18 8.00 -3.33
CA GLU A 111 15.47 9.21 -2.57
C GLU A 111 14.36 9.57 -1.59
N LEU A 112 13.08 9.48 -2.02
CA LEU A 112 11.94 9.72 -1.15
C LEU A 112 11.91 8.75 0.03
N ILE A 113 12.08 7.45 -0.23
CA ILE A 113 12.12 6.44 0.83
C ILE A 113 13.23 6.76 1.83
N ARG A 114 14.46 7.05 1.36
CA ARG A 114 15.58 7.41 2.24
C ARG A 114 15.31 8.64 3.09
N ALA A 115 14.66 9.67 2.52
CA ALA A 115 14.32 10.88 3.25
C ALA A 115 13.34 10.59 4.39
N TYR A 116 12.25 9.88 4.10
CA TYR A 116 11.22 9.57 5.10
C TYR A 116 11.71 8.60 6.18
N LEU A 117 12.49 7.58 5.82
CA LEU A 117 13.04 6.64 6.81
C LEU A 117 14.06 7.31 7.74
N LYS A 118 14.85 8.26 7.23
CA LYS A 118 15.83 9.00 8.05
C LYS A 118 15.16 9.95 9.05
N ASP A 119 14.03 10.55 8.66
CA ASP A 119 13.28 11.47 9.52
C ASP A 119 12.49 10.72 10.62
N GLY A 120 12.16 9.44 10.42
CA GLY A 120 11.52 8.57 11.42
C GLY A 120 12.42 8.03 12.54
N GLU A 121 13.75 8.11 12.40
CA GLU A 121 14.70 7.64 13.43
C GLU A 121 14.81 8.57 14.66
N TRP A 122 14.09 9.70 14.68
CA TRP A 122 14.16 10.73 15.73
C TRP A 122 12.82 11.10 16.38
N SER A 123 11.73 10.36 16.10
CA SER A 123 10.40 10.59 16.69
C SER A 123 10.09 9.66 17.84
#